data_AF-A0A6P1SZW2-F1
#
_entry.id   AF-A0A6P1SZW2-F1
#
_cell.length_a   1.000
_cell.length_b   1.000
_cell.length_c   1.000
_cell.angle_alpha   90.00
_cell.angle_beta   90.00
_cell.angle_gamma   90.00
#
_symmetry.space_group_name_H-M   'P 1'
#
loop_
_entity.id
_entity.type
_entity.pdbx_description
1 polymer ?
#
loop_
_entity_poly.entity_id
_entity_poly.type
_entity_poly.pdbx_seq_one_letter_code
_entity_poly.pdbx_strand_id
1 'polypeptide(L)'
;MWRYLALLLVWPFAAIAEGERAGDFDYYVMALSWSPSWCALEGDARNSDQCDARHDHGFTLHGLWPQYDDGYPSYCRTTEKDPSRTQTAEMTDIMGSGGLAWHQWEKHGRCTGLSASDYFDLSRAAYESIKRPEVFRKLPRTFSLPPKVIEEAFLEENDTLLGAGVTVTCKSGLLAEVRICLEKDLSPRICGRDVQQDCSSKAIEMDPIR
;
A
#
# COMPACT_ATOMS: atom_id res chain seq x y z
N MET A 1 -18.33 -23.69 -54.44
CA MET A 1 -17.32 -22.70 -53.99
C MET A 1 -18.02 -21.69 -53.10
N TRP A 2 -18.06 -21.92 -51.78
CA TRP A 2 -18.63 -20.97 -50.82
C TRP A 2 -17.52 -20.58 -49.85
N ARG A 3 -16.98 -19.38 -50.00
CA ARG A 3 -15.94 -18.83 -49.11
C ARG A 3 -16.69 -18.20 -47.92
N TYR A 4 -16.69 -18.86 -46.78
CA TYR A 4 -17.10 -18.23 -45.53
C TYR A 4 -15.91 -17.41 -45.01
N LEU A 5 -16.07 -16.09 -44.93
CA LEU A 5 -15.14 -15.20 -44.23
C LEU A 5 -15.23 -15.48 -42.73
N ALA A 6 -14.12 -15.90 -42.13
CA ALA A 6 -13.97 -15.92 -40.69
C ALA A 6 -13.78 -14.46 -40.20
N LEU A 7 -14.76 -13.94 -39.47
CA LEU A 7 -14.62 -12.71 -38.69
C LEU A 7 -13.76 -13.02 -37.47
N LEU A 8 -12.51 -12.57 -37.50
CA LEU A 8 -11.62 -12.55 -36.33
C LEU A 8 -12.17 -11.49 -35.36
N LEU A 9 -12.77 -11.96 -34.26
CA LEU A 9 -13.04 -11.14 -33.08
C LEU A 9 -11.69 -10.78 -32.45
N VAL A 10 -11.22 -9.56 -32.74
CA VAL A 10 -10.10 -8.96 -32.02
C VAL A 10 -10.62 -8.59 -30.63
N TRP A 11 -10.26 -9.37 -29.61
CA TRP A 11 -10.43 -8.95 -28.22
C TRP A 11 -9.49 -7.76 -27.98
N PRO A 12 -10.00 -6.56 -27.64
CA PRO A 12 -9.13 -5.49 -27.20
C PRO A 12 -8.78 -5.76 -25.74
N PHE A 13 -7.71 -6.51 -25.49
CA PHE A 13 -6.95 -6.33 -24.25
C PHE A 13 -6.09 -5.09 -24.44
N ALA A 14 -6.69 -3.91 -24.24
CA ALA A 14 -5.98 -2.65 -24.34
C ALA A 14 -6.32 -1.76 -23.16
N ALA A 15 -5.48 -1.85 -22.12
CA ALA A 15 -5.07 -0.69 -21.34
C ALA A 15 -3.75 -1.05 -20.65
N ILE A 16 -2.63 -0.62 -21.24
CA ILE A 16 -1.41 -0.39 -20.48
C ILE A 16 -1.27 1.13 -20.46
N ALA A 17 -1.54 1.73 -19.31
CA ALA A 17 -1.31 3.14 -19.07
C ALA A 17 -0.31 3.25 -17.90
N GLU A 18 0.82 3.91 -18.18
CA GLU A 18 1.99 4.08 -17.30
C GLU A 18 2.54 5.50 -17.52
N GLY A 19 1.64 6.48 -17.51
CA GLY A 19 1.90 7.85 -17.96
C GLY A 19 0.64 8.70 -18.07
N GLU A 20 -0.38 8.34 -17.30
CA GLU A 20 -1.66 9.03 -17.19
C GLU A 20 -1.46 10.49 -16.75
N ARG A 21 -2.54 11.27 -16.88
CA ARG A 21 -2.55 12.65 -16.42
C ARG A 21 -2.65 12.69 -14.90
N ALA A 22 -1.77 13.45 -14.26
CA ALA A 22 -1.85 13.69 -12.83
C ALA A 22 -3.16 14.41 -12.43
N GLY A 23 -3.67 14.08 -11.24
CA GLY A 23 -4.86 14.68 -10.62
C GLY A 23 -6.18 13.99 -10.91
N ASP A 24 -6.18 12.97 -11.77
CA ASP A 24 -7.37 12.19 -12.14
C ASP A 24 -7.32 10.81 -11.47
N PHE A 25 -8.13 10.64 -10.42
CA PHE A 25 -8.30 9.42 -9.63
C PHE A 25 -9.50 9.59 -8.69
N ASP A 26 -9.99 8.52 -8.09
CA ASP A 26 -11.20 8.53 -7.28
C ASP A 26 -10.89 8.60 -5.78
N TYR A 27 -9.94 7.79 -5.29
CA TYR A 27 -9.63 7.67 -3.86
C TYR A 27 -8.19 7.21 -3.61
N TYR A 28 -7.82 7.06 -2.34
CA TYR A 28 -6.51 6.55 -1.93
C TYR A 28 -6.58 5.15 -1.32
N VAL A 29 -5.57 4.34 -1.61
CA VAL A 29 -5.21 3.18 -0.80
C VAL A 29 -3.96 3.52 0.01
N MET A 30 -4.09 3.53 1.32
CA MET A 30 -2.93 3.53 2.22
C MET A 30 -2.48 2.09 2.47
N ALA A 31 -1.29 1.74 2.00
CA ALA A 31 -0.72 0.42 2.19
C ALA A 31 0.27 0.40 3.36
N LEU A 32 -0.03 -0.37 4.40
CA LEU A 32 0.81 -0.57 5.58
C LEU A 32 1.50 -1.93 5.48
N SER A 33 2.82 -1.95 5.32
CA SER A 33 3.59 -3.20 5.27
C SER A 33 3.98 -3.65 6.67
N TRP A 34 3.91 -4.96 6.95
CA TRP A 34 4.47 -5.52 8.17
C TRP A 34 5.98 -5.71 8.01
N SER A 35 6.78 -4.84 8.64
CA SER A 35 8.23 -4.77 8.45
C SER A 35 8.96 -6.10 8.73
N PRO A 36 8.64 -6.88 9.79
CA PRO A 36 9.28 -8.17 10.02
C PRO A 36 9.14 -9.15 8.84
N SER A 37 7.95 -9.22 8.23
CA SER A 37 7.71 -10.09 7.07
C SER A 37 8.43 -9.58 5.82
N TRP A 38 8.48 -8.26 5.58
CA TRP A 38 9.27 -7.70 4.48
C TRP A 38 10.76 -7.97 4.66
N CYS A 39 11.28 -7.84 5.88
CA CYS A 39 12.68 -8.13 6.17
C CYS A 39 13.03 -9.60 5.94
N ALA A 40 12.20 -10.53 6.40
CA ALA A 40 12.39 -11.96 6.15
C ALA A 40 12.34 -12.33 4.67
N LEU A 41 11.47 -11.69 3.88
CA LEU A 41 11.27 -12.01 2.47
C LEU A 41 12.27 -11.31 1.53
N GLU A 42 12.71 -10.11 1.85
CA GLU A 42 13.48 -9.24 0.93
C GLU A 42 14.58 -8.46 1.64
N GLY A 43 14.27 -7.82 2.77
CA GLY A 43 15.15 -6.83 3.40
C GLY A 43 16.48 -7.40 3.88
N ASP A 44 16.50 -8.60 4.46
CA ASP A 44 17.72 -9.25 4.96
C ASP A 44 18.69 -9.61 3.82
N ALA A 45 18.15 -10.16 2.72
CA ALA A 45 18.95 -10.48 1.54
C ALA A 45 19.59 -9.22 0.91
N ARG A 46 18.99 -8.05 1.16
CA ARG A 46 19.48 -6.74 0.69
C ARG A 46 20.32 -5.99 1.73
N ASN A 47 20.52 -6.54 2.93
CA ASN A 47 21.10 -5.84 4.08
C ASN A 47 20.44 -4.46 4.31
N SER A 48 19.11 -4.40 4.24
CA SER A 48 18.36 -3.15 4.39
C SER A 48 18.46 -2.62 5.81
N ASP A 49 18.75 -1.32 5.94
CA ASP A 49 18.87 -0.66 7.24
C ASP A 49 17.57 -0.72 8.07
N GLN A 50 16.41 -0.70 7.40
CA GLN A 50 15.07 -0.87 8.01
C GLN A 50 14.96 -2.13 8.88
N CYS A 51 15.76 -3.15 8.59
CA CYS A 51 15.70 -4.46 9.23
C CYS A 51 16.59 -4.59 10.48
N ASP A 52 17.29 -3.52 10.83
CA ASP A 52 18.02 -3.43 12.10
C ASP A 52 17.04 -3.23 13.28
N ALA A 53 17.23 -4.02 14.33
CA ALA A 53 16.38 -4.02 15.53
C ALA A 53 16.31 -2.64 16.22
N ARG A 54 17.30 -1.77 16.04
CA ARG A 54 17.30 -0.43 16.65
C ARG A 54 16.12 0.45 16.20
N HIS A 55 15.50 0.13 15.06
CA HIS A 55 14.39 0.91 14.51
C HIS A 55 13.02 0.47 15.03
N ASP A 56 12.89 -0.74 15.59
CA ASP A 56 11.63 -1.25 16.18
C ASP A 56 10.40 -1.08 15.26
N HIS A 57 10.60 -1.30 13.95
CA HIS A 57 9.56 -1.12 12.94
C HIS A 57 8.53 -2.26 12.97
N GLY A 58 7.27 -1.91 13.24
CA GLY A 58 6.11 -2.77 13.03
C GLY A 58 5.48 -2.53 11.66
N PHE A 59 4.25 -2.03 11.64
CA PHE A 59 3.64 -1.53 10.41
C PHE A 59 4.34 -0.25 9.96
N THR A 60 4.86 -0.24 8.74
CA THR A 60 5.42 0.93 8.06
C THR A 60 4.53 1.31 6.88
N LEU A 61 4.51 2.58 6.52
CA LEU A 61 3.86 3.06 5.30
C LEU A 61 4.64 2.57 4.08
N HIS A 62 4.07 1.63 3.34
CA HIS A 62 4.57 1.29 2.02
C HIS A 62 4.28 2.43 1.04
N GLY A 63 3.06 2.98 1.04
CA GLY A 63 2.73 4.17 0.25
C GLY A 63 1.26 4.56 0.34
N LEU A 64 0.95 5.74 -0.21
CA LEU A 64 -0.41 6.26 -0.36
C LEU A 64 -0.74 6.35 -1.85
N TRP A 65 -1.57 5.44 -2.34
CA TRP A 65 -1.74 5.17 -3.77
C TRP A 65 -3.05 5.74 -4.28
N PRO A 66 -3.02 6.67 -5.26
CA PRO A 66 -4.22 7.05 -6.00
C PRO A 66 -4.82 5.83 -6.70
N GLN A 67 -6.13 5.65 -6.60
CA GLN A 67 -6.88 4.55 -7.21
C GLN A 67 -8.05 5.11 -8.02
N TYR A 68 -8.41 4.39 -9.07
CA TYR A 68 -9.75 4.47 -9.64
C TYR A 68 -10.67 3.46 -8.91
N ASP A 69 -11.99 3.58 -9.09
CA ASP A 69 -12.94 2.55 -8.62
C ASP A 69 -12.66 1.15 -9.23
N ASP A 70 -11.97 1.09 -10.37
CA ASP A 70 -11.42 -0.11 -10.99
C ASP A 70 -10.04 0.17 -11.59
N GLY A 71 -8.97 -0.32 -10.94
CA GLY A 71 -7.59 -0.09 -11.33
C GLY A 71 -6.96 1.16 -10.68
N TYR A 72 -5.80 1.58 -11.21
CA TYR A 72 -5.05 2.71 -10.65
C TYR A 72 -4.15 3.37 -11.69
N PRO A 73 -3.94 4.69 -11.62
CA PRO A 73 -2.94 5.37 -12.42
C PRO A 73 -1.52 5.09 -11.91
N SER A 74 -0.53 5.07 -12.81
CA SER A 74 0.87 4.89 -12.41
C SER A 74 1.86 5.64 -13.28
N TYR A 75 2.99 6.06 -12.68
CA TYR A 75 4.07 6.78 -13.37
C TYR A 75 3.56 8.00 -14.17
N CYS A 76 2.58 8.71 -13.61
CA CYS A 76 1.91 9.81 -14.28
C CYS A 76 2.85 10.95 -14.67
N ARG A 77 2.52 11.61 -15.77
CA ARG A 77 3.23 12.81 -16.20
C ARG A 77 2.81 14.00 -15.34
N THR A 78 3.80 14.68 -14.76
CA THR A 78 3.58 15.87 -13.93
C THR A 78 4.59 16.97 -14.27
N THR A 79 4.22 18.22 -14.00
CA THR A 79 5.13 19.38 -14.05
C THR A 79 5.82 19.64 -12.70
N GLU A 80 5.37 18.94 -11.66
CA GLU A 80 5.95 19.05 -10.32
C GLU A 80 7.36 18.48 -10.30
N LYS A 81 8.20 19.06 -9.43
CA LYS A 81 9.57 18.61 -9.26
C LYS A 81 9.61 17.33 -8.44
N ASP A 82 10.56 16.47 -8.77
CA ASP A 82 10.88 15.32 -7.94
C ASP A 82 11.43 15.76 -6.57
N PRO A 83 11.23 14.94 -5.52
CA PRO A 83 11.69 15.27 -4.18
C PRO A 83 13.20 15.34 -4.10
N SER A 84 13.70 16.21 -3.24
CA SER A 84 15.11 16.18 -2.85
C SER A 84 15.43 14.92 -2.04
N ARG A 85 16.72 14.57 -1.95
CA ARG A 85 17.19 13.49 -1.05
C ARG A 85 16.84 13.73 0.41
N THR A 86 16.76 14.99 0.83
CA THR A 86 16.37 15.35 2.20
C THR A 86 14.90 14.98 2.44
N GLN A 87 14.01 15.36 1.53
CA GLN A 87 12.58 15.05 1.64
C GLN A 87 12.32 13.54 1.69
N THR A 88 13.02 12.74 0.87
CA THR A 88 12.86 11.28 0.95
C THR A 88 13.50 10.68 2.21
N ALA A 89 14.59 11.25 2.71
CA ALA A 89 15.20 10.82 3.97
C ALA A 89 14.31 11.11 5.18
N GLU A 90 13.56 12.21 5.17
CA GLU A 90 12.61 12.56 6.24
C GLU A 90 11.43 11.59 6.36
N MET A 91 11.21 10.73 5.36
CA MET A 91 10.16 9.70 5.37
C MET A 91 10.65 8.33 5.86
N THR A 92 11.94 8.17 6.17
CA THR A 92 12.50 6.86 6.55
C THR A 92 11.92 6.32 7.85
N ASP A 93 11.48 7.19 8.76
CA ASP A 93 10.87 6.81 10.04
C ASP A 93 9.54 6.08 9.86
N ILE A 94 8.74 6.43 8.84
CA ILE A 94 7.46 5.77 8.56
C ILE A 94 7.52 4.82 7.37
N MET A 95 8.45 5.00 6.41
CA MET A 95 8.55 4.17 5.19
C MET A 95 9.75 3.22 5.19
N GLY A 96 10.61 3.27 6.21
CA GLY A 96 11.79 2.40 6.35
C GLY A 96 12.99 2.75 5.46
N SER A 97 12.81 3.42 4.32
CA SER A 97 13.93 3.92 3.51
C SER A 97 13.56 5.10 2.60
N GLY A 98 14.52 6.00 2.35
CA GLY A 98 14.34 7.08 1.38
C GLY A 98 14.27 6.59 -0.08
N GLY A 99 14.85 5.42 -0.37
CA GLY A 99 14.70 4.75 -1.66
C GLY A 99 13.25 4.32 -1.91
N LEU A 100 12.57 3.80 -0.88
CA LEU A 100 11.15 3.49 -0.96
C LEU A 100 10.33 4.77 -1.18
N ALA A 101 10.56 5.81 -0.36
CA ALA A 101 9.86 7.09 -0.50
C ALA A 101 9.99 7.68 -1.92
N TRP A 102 11.20 7.63 -2.50
CA TRP A 102 11.43 8.03 -3.90
C TRP A 102 10.61 7.18 -4.88
N HIS A 103 10.66 5.86 -4.78
CA HIS A 103 9.92 4.97 -5.68
C HIS A 103 8.41 5.21 -5.63
N GLN A 104 7.89 5.44 -4.43
CA GLN A 104 6.46 5.68 -4.20
C GLN A 104 6.02 7.04 -4.75
N TRP A 105 6.87 8.06 -4.65
CA TRP A 105 6.64 9.31 -5.38
C TRP A 105 6.59 9.09 -6.89
N GLU A 106 7.61 8.45 -7.47
CA GLU A 106 7.72 8.26 -8.93
C GLU A 106 6.51 7.53 -9.50
N LYS A 107 6.08 6.45 -8.83
CA LYS A 107 5.02 5.58 -9.33
C LYS A 107 3.63 6.10 -8.99
N HIS A 108 3.40 6.60 -7.78
CA HIS A 108 2.07 6.91 -7.26
C HIS A 108 1.90 8.40 -6.91
N GLY A 109 2.89 9.01 -6.26
CA GLY A 109 2.83 10.41 -5.84
C GLY A 109 2.63 11.38 -7.00
N ARG A 110 3.35 11.19 -8.12
CA ARG A 110 3.18 11.99 -9.34
C ARG A 110 1.74 12.00 -9.88
N CYS A 111 0.98 10.93 -9.65
CA CYS A 111 -0.40 10.81 -10.12
C CYS A 111 -1.40 11.67 -9.34
N THR A 112 -1.03 12.16 -8.16
CA THR A 112 -1.91 13.01 -7.35
C THR A 112 -2.07 14.42 -7.92
N GLY A 113 -1.09 14.90 -8.69
CA GLY A 113 -0.99 16.31 -9.10
C GLY A 113 -0.50 17.24 -7.99
N LEU A 114 -0.14 16.71 -6.81
CA LEU A 114 0.47 17.46 -5.72
C LEU A 114 1.98 17.65 -5.97
N SER A 115 2.56 18.66 -5.31
CA SER A 115 4.00 18.74 -5.17
C SER A 115 4.53 17.55 -4.35
N ALA A 116 5.81 17.21 -4.50
CA ALA A 116 6.40 16.12 -3.73
C ALA A 116 6.35 16.36 -2.20
N SER A 117 6.41 17.63 -1.77
CA SER A 117 6.27 17.99 -0.35
C SER A 117 4.86 17.68 0.14
N ASP A 118 3.85 18.20 -0.56
CA ASP A 118 2.45 18.04 -0.15
C ASP A 118 2.01 16.57 -0.20
N TYR A 119 2.54 15.79 -1.15
CA TYR A 119 2.29 14.35 -1.20
C TYR A 119 2.88 13.61 0.01
N PHE A 120 4.10 13.94 0.44
CA PHE A 120 4.70 13.31 1.61
C PHE A 120 4.03 13.77 2.92
N ASP A 121 3.62 15.04 3.01
CA ASP A 121 2.82 15.54 4.13
C ASP A 121 1.47 14.82 4.21
N LEU A 122 0.77 14.65 3.07
CA LEU A 122 -0.48 13.89 3.00
C LEU A 122 -0.28 12.41 3.36
N SER A 123 0.81 11.81 2.88
CA SER A 123 1.17 10.41 3.17
C SER A 123 1.40 10.19 4.67
N ARG A 124 2.08 11.12 5.34
CA ARG A 124 2.28 11.10 6.79
C ARG A 124 0.96 11.33 7.54
N ALA A 125 0.15 12.30 7.11
CA ALA A 125 -1.16 12.54 7.71
C ALA A 125 -2.08 11.30 7.61
N ALA A 126 -2.08 10.62 6.47
CA ALA A 126 -2.81 9.36 6.29
C ALA A 126 -2.28 8.28 7.26
N TYR A 127 -0.96 8.09 7.32
CA TYR A 127 -0.34 7.13 8.23
C TYR A 127 -0.66 7.41 9.70
N GLU A 128 -0.69 8.68 10.11
CA GLU A 128 -1.00 9.09 11.48
C GLU A 128 -2.51 9.04 11.79
N SER A 129 -3.38 9.13 10.78
CA SER A 129 -4.84 9.09 10.96
C SER A 129 -5.36 7.74 11.42
N ILE A 130 -4.61 6.66 11.18
CA ILE A 130 -4.99 5.29 11.55
C ILE A 130 -4.16 4.80 12.74
N LYS A 131 -4.87 4.35 13.78
CA LYS A 131 -4.27 3.65 14.91
C LYS A 131 -3.96 2.21 14.51
N ARG A 132 -2.68 1.86 14.54
CA ARG A 132 -2.22 0.47 14.35
C ARG A 132 -2.45 -0.31 15.65
N PRO A 133 -3.02 -1.53 15.61
CA PRO A 133 -3.32 -2.27 16.84
C PRO A 133 -2.07 -2.59 17.67
N GLU A 134 -2.06 -2.12 18.91
CA GLU A 134 -0.91 -2.24 19.83
C GLU A 134 -0.59 -3.70 20.17
N VAL A 135 -1.60 -4.58 20.10
CA VAL A 135 -1.44 -6.03 20.30
C VAL A 135 -0.40 -6.63 19.35
N PHE A 136 -0.30 -6.11 18.12
CA PHE A 136 0.66 -6.60 17.12
C PHE A 136 2.08 -6.07 17.35
N ARG A 137 2.24 -4.95 18.06
CA ARG A 137 3.58 -4.47 18.46
C ARG A 137 4.20 -5.32 19.55
N LYS A 138 3.38 -6.04 20.32
CA LYS A 138 3.80 -6.79 21.52
C LYS A 138 3.73 -8.31 21.34
N LEU A 139 3.92 -8.82 20.12
CA LEU A 139 3.93 -10.26 19.88
C LEU A 139 5.14 -10.91 20.56
N PRO A 140 4.97 -11.83 21.53
CA PRO A 140 6.11 -12.48 22.20
C PRO A 140 6.81 -13.57 21.36
N ARG A 141 6.22 -13.95 20.23
CA ARG A 141 6.68 -14.99 19.30
C ARG A 141 5.90 -14.86 17.99
N THR A 142 6.26 -15.65 16.98
CA THR A 142 5.44 -15.77 15.77
C THR A 142 4.05 -16.33 16.10
N PHE A 143 3.03 -15.72 15.51
CA PHE A 143 1.64 -16.20 15.56
C PHE A 143 1.15 -16.57 14.17
N SER A 144 0.29 -17.59 14.12
CA SER A 144 -0.48 -17.93 12.94
C SER A 144 -1.93 -17.47 13.17
N LEU A 145 -2.37 -16.48 12.39
CA LEU A 145 -3.65 -15.80 12.57
C LEU A 145 -4.46 -15.83 11.27
N PRO A 146 -5.79 -16.02 11.31
CA PRO A 146 -6.64 -15.75 10.16
C PRO A 146 -6.51 -14.27 9.75
N PRO A 147 -6.42 -13.94 8.44
CA PRO A 147 -6.36 -12.56 7.96
C PRO A 147 -7.47 -11.67 8.53
N LYS A 148 -8.68 -12.20 8.65
CA LYS A 148 -9.84 -11.50 9.21
C LYS A 148 -9.63 -11.04 10.66
N VAL A 149 -8.86 -11.76 11.47
CA VAL A 149 -8.55 -11.32 12.86
C VAL A 149 -7.71 -10.05 12.84
N ILE A 150 -6.85 -9.88 11.83
CA ILE A 150 -6.04 -8.67 11.67
C ILE A 150 -6.94 -7.51 11.22
N GLU A 151 -7.86 -7.72 10.28
CA GLU A 151 -8.85 -6.72 9.87
C GLU A 151 -9.73 -6.28 11.06
N GLU A 152 -10.27 -7.24 11.81
CA GLU A 152 -11.09 -7.01 13.00
C GLU A 152 -10.32 -6.18 14.05
N ALA A 153 -9.04 -6.47 14.29
CA ALA A 153 -8.21 -5.68 15.20
C ALA A 153 -8.03 -4.22 14.73
N PHE A 154 -7.90 -3.97 13.42
CA PHE A 154 -7.86 -2.60 12.90
C PHE A 154 -9.21 -1.88 13.06
N LEU A 155 -10.32 -2.57 12.85
CA LEU A 155 -11.66 -2.02 13.04
C LEU A 155 -11.93 -1.68 14.52
N GLU A 156 -11.48 -2.53 15.45
CA GLU A 156 -11.64 -2.32 16.90
C GLU A 156 -10.89 -1.08 17.41
N GLU A 157 -9.74 -0.76 16.84
CA GLU A 157 -8.93 0.40 17.25
C GLU A 157 -9.35 1.70 16.56
N ASN A 158 -10.19 1.61 15.52
CA ASN A 158 -10.57 2.75 14.68
C ASN A 158 -12.07 2.72 14.34
N ASP A 159 -12.89 3.33 15.20
CA ASP A 159 -14.37 3.35 15.10
C ASP A 159 -14.92 3.92 13.76
N THR A 160 -14.12 4.70 13.04
CA THR A 160 -14.51 5.29 11.75
C THR A 160 -14.22 4.39 10.56
N LEU A 161 -13.42 3.32 10.72
CA LEU A 161 -13.14 2.39 9.62
C LEU A 161 -14.37 1.55 9.29
N LEU A 162 -14.52 1.25 8.01
CA LEU A 162 -15.59 0.40 7.48
C LEU A 162 -15.02 -0.99 7.21
N GLY A 163 -15.82 -2.04 7.44
CA GLY A 163 -15.37 -3.43 7.26
C GLY A 163 -14.75 -3.70 5.89
N ALA A 164 -15.45 -3.33 4.81
CA ALA A 164 -14.94 -3.46 3.44
C ALA A 164 -13.98 -2.33 3.01
N GLY A 165 -13.54 -1.50 3.95
CA GLY A 165 -12.51 -0.46 3.76
C GLY A 165 -11.12 -0.88 4.23
N VAL A 166 -11.00 -2.08 4.83
CA VAL A 166 -9.74 -2.66 5.30
C VAL A 166 -9.57 -4.02 4.63
N THR A 167 -8.41 -4.28 4.06
CA THR A 167 -8.09 -5.57 3.41
C THR A 167 -6.69 -6.02 3.82
N VAL A 168 -6.52 -7.33 4.03
CA VAL A 168 -5.23 -7.94 4.32
C VAL A 168 -4.71 -8.68 3.10
N THR A 169 -3.45 -8.42 2.74
CA THR A 169 -2.73 -9.19 1.72
C THR A 169 -1.64 -10.05 2.35
N CYS A 170 -1.30 -11.15 1.68
CA CYS A 170 -0.27 -12.07 2.15
C CYS A 170 0.65 -12.52 1.02
N LYS A 171 1.90 -12.84 1.38
CA LYS A 171 2.92 -13.34 0.47
C LYS A 171 3.69 -14.46 1.15
N SER A 172 3.85 -15.59 0.47
CA SER A 172 4.59 -16.76 1.00
C SER A 172 4.13 -17.23 2.39
N GLY A 173 2.82 -17.12 2.69
CA GLY A 173 2.26 -17.51 3.99
C GLY A 173 2.41 -16.47 5.10
N LEU A 174 3.07 -15.34 4.86
CA LEU A 174 3.26 -14.25 5.81
C LEU A 174 2.29 -13.10 5.53
N LEU A 175 1.97 -12.31 6.56
CA LEU A 175 1.34 -10.99 6.37
C LEU A 175 2.22 -10.11 5.50
N ALA A 176 1.68 -9.59 4.40
CA ALA A 176 2.39 -8.66 3.54
C ALA A 176 1.98 -7.22 3.87
N GLU A 177 0.70 -6.91 3.73
CA GLU A 177 0.17 -5.56 3.93
C GLU A 177 -1.23 -5.59 4.53
N VAL A 178 -1.54 -4.55 5.31
CA VAL A 178 -2.91 -4.10 5.56
C VAL A 178 -3.14 -2.88 4.69
N ARG A 179 -4.19 -2.88 3.86
CA ARG A 179 -4.54 -1.74 3.02
C ARG A 179 -5.84 -1.13 3.50
N ILE A 180 -5.87 0.20 3.52
CA ILE A 180 -6.99 0.98 4.03
C ILE A 180 -7.40 1.98 2.96
N CYS A 181 -8.67 1.98 2.59
CA CYS A 181 -9.19 2.87 1.56
C CYS A 181 -9.75 4.16 2.17
N LEU A 182 -9.28 5.28 1.64
CA LEU A 182 -9.56 6.62 2.13
C LEU A 182 -10.05 7.50 0.98
N GLU A 183 -11.02 8.35 1.22
CA GLU A 183 -11.35 9.45 0.31
C GLU A 183 -10.17 10.43 0.19
N LYS A 184 -10.26 11.38 -0.75
CA LYS A 184 -9.19 12.36 -0.98
C LYS A 184 -8.94 13.29 0.21
N ASP A 185 -9.92 13.45 1.09
CA ASP A 185 -9.80 14.19 2.35
C ASP A 185 -9.34 13.31 3.53
N LEU A 186 -8.92 12.07 3.24
CA LEU A 186 -8.49 11.04 4.17
C LEU A 186 -9.59 10.46 5.06
N SER A 187 -10.87 10.75 4.80
CA SER A 187 -11.96 10.07 5.49
C SER A 187 -12.08 8.59 5.04
N PRO A 188 -12.37 7.63 5.94
CA PRO A 188 -12.50 6.22 5.55
C PRO A 188 -13.64 5.95 4.56
N ARG A 189 -13.40 5.06 3.60
CA ARG A 189 -14.41 4.58 2.64
C ARG A 189 -14.31 3.07 2.43
N ILE A 190 -15.30 2.51 1.72
CA ILE A 190 -15.21 1.15 1.20
C ILE A 190 -14.22 1.13 0.02
N CYS A 191 -13.40 0.08 -0.04
CA CYS A 191 -12.44 -0.13 -1.11
C CYS A 191 -13.12 -0.45 -2.46
N GLY A 192 -12.43 -0.17 -3.58
CA GLY A 192 -12.80 -0.69 -4.89
C GLY A 192 -12.80 -2.22 -4.92
N ARG A 193 -13.56 -2.82 -5.86
CA ARG A 193 -13.71 -4.28 -5.94
C ARG A 193 -12.40 -5.01 -6.23
N ASP A 194 -11.50 -4.37 -6.96
CA ASP A 194 -10.16 -4.86 -7.30
C ASP A 194 -9.23 -4.86 -6.08
N VAL A 195 -9.39 -3.89 -5.17
CA VAL A 195 -8.61 -3.78 -3.93
C VAL A 195 -9.08 -4.75 -2.86
N GLN A 196 -10.38 -5.05 -2.77
CA GLN A 196 -10.97 -6.02 -1.81
C GLN A 196 -10.56 -7.49 -2.03
N GLN A 197 -9.48 -7.75 -2.79
CA GLN A 197 -8.95 -9.10 -2.98
C GLN A 197 -8.07 -9.50 -1.78
N ASP A 198 -8.72 -9.98 -0.73
CA ASP A 198 -8.06 -10.41 0.50
C ASP A 198 -7.19 -11.66 0.29
N CYS A 199 -6.25 -11.83 1.21
CA CYS A 199 -5.55 -13.08 1.42
C CYS A 199 -6.55 -14.22 1.67
N SER A 200 -6.62 -15.18 0.75
CA SER A 200 -7.53 -16.34 0.86
C SER A 200 -7.03 -17.44 1.80
N SER A 201 -5.83 -17.31 2.37
CA SER A 201 -5.27 -18.26 3.31
C SER A 201 -6.08 -18.28 4.61
N LYS A 202 -6.33 -19.48 5.14
CA LYS A 202 -7.04 -19.65 6.42
C LYS A 202 -6.27 -19.10 7.61
N ALA A 203 -4.95 -19.05 7.50
CA ALA A 203 -4.05 -18.48 8.48
C ALA A 203 -2.77 -18.00 7.79
N ILE A 204 -2.17 -16.95 8.33
CA ILE A 204 -0.89 -16.39 7.91
C ILE A 204 -0.01 -16.13 9.13
N GLU A 205 1.29 -16.17 8.92
CA GLU A 205 2.27 -15.92 9.96
C GLU A 205 2.55 -14.41 10.12
N MET A 206 2.63 -13.98 11.38
CA MET A 206 3.14 -12.68 11.80
C MET A 206 4.28 -12.89 12.79
N ASP A 207 5.48 -12.52 12.37
CA ASP A 207 6.66 -12.49 13.21
C ASP A 207 6.66 -11.29 14.15
N PRO A 208 7.30 -11.38 15.33
CA PRO A 208 7.46 -10.26 16.23
C PRO A 208 8.32 -9.15 15.61
N ILE A 209 8.16 -7.92 16.12
CA ILE A 209 9.09 -6.84 15.81
C ILE A 209 10.49 -7.22 16.32
N ARG A 210 11.52 -6.82 15.58
CA ARG A 210 12.93 -7.17 15.82
C ARG A 210 13.52 -6.42 17.00
#